data_AF-A0ABD3KNZ5-F1
#
_entry.id   AF-A0ABD3KNZ5-F1
#
_cell.length_a   1.000
_cell.length_b   1.000
_cell.length_c   1.000
_cell.angle_alpha   90.00
_cell.angle_beta   90.00
_cell.angle_gamma   90.00
#
_symmetry.space_group_name_H-M   'P 1'
#
loop_
_entity.id
_entity.type
_entity.pdbx_description
1 polymer ?
#
loop_
_entity_poly.entity_id
_entity_poly.type
_entity_poly.pdbx_seq_one_letter_code
_entity_poly.pdbx_strand_id
1 'polypeptide(L)'
;MDTALHIAAGAGHREFVEELVKMMMPTDLEMQNKDGNTALCLAAASGVREIAKAMVDKNPRLPLIRGSNEATPLYIAAQSGKQDMVQYLLSVTDDRGLTELDGIDILVATISSKLFG
;
A
#
# COMPACT_ATOMS: atom_id res chain seq x y z
N MET A 1 6.67 13.79 -8.35
CA MET A 1 8.06 13.40 -8.66
C MET A 1 8.27 12.04 -8.03
N ASP A 2 8.76 11.04 -8.74
CA ASP A 2 9.09 9.76 -8.10
C ASP A 2 10.31 9.92 -7.21
N THR A 3 10.16 9.53 -5.95
CA THR A 3 11.29 9.44 -5.02
C THR A 3 11.96 8.08 -5.16
N ALA A 4 13.18 7.94 -4.63
CA ALA A 4 13.85 6.65 -4.56
C ALA A 4 12.98 5.57 -3.89
N LEU A 5 12.19 5.97 -2.88
CA LEU A 5 11.27 5.06 -2.18
C LEU A 5 10.14 4.57 -3.09
N HIS A 6 9.55 5.43 -3.94
CA HIS A 6 8.50 5.03 -4.89
C HIS A 6 8.99 3.94 -5.84
N ILE A 7 10.16 4.18 -6.44
CA ILE A 7 10.77 3.27 -7.42
C ILE A 7 11.10 1.93 -6.75
N ALA A 8 11.74 1.97 -5.58
CA ALA A 8 12.14 0.76 -4.84
C ALA A 8 10.94 -0.06 -4.36
N ALA A 9 9.90 0.60 -3.86
CA ALA A 9 8.68 -0.03 -3.39
C ALA A 9 7.92 -0.71 -4.54
N GLY A 10 7.75 -0.03 -5.68
CA GLY A 10 7.12 -0.61 -6.87
C GLY A 10 7.91 -1.76 -7.48
N ALA A 11 9.24 -1.69 -7.44
CA ALA A 11 10.13 -2.74 -7.93
C ALA A 11 10.29 -3.94 -6.97
N GLY A 12 9.78 -3.85 -5.73
CA GLY A 12 9.92 -4.91 -4.74
C GLY A 12 11.32 -5.03 -4.12
N HIS A 13 12.15 -3.99 -4.18
CA HIS A 13 13.52 -3.98 -3.65
C HIS A 13 13.55 -3.78 -2.12
N ARG A 14 13.24 -4.85 -1.39
CA ARG A 14 13.03 -4.83 0.07
C ARG A 14 14.19 -4.24 0.85
N GLU A 15 15.42 -4.71 0.63
CA GLU A 15 16.59 -4.26 1.39
C GLU A 15 16.83 -2.76 1.20
N PHE A 16 16.60 -2.25 -0.01
CA PHE A 16 16.77 -0.82 -0.29
C PHE A 16 15.66 0.04 0.32
N VAL A 17 14.41 -0.46 0.32
CA VAL A 17 13.30 0.19 1.04
C VAL A 17 13.62 0.28 2.53
N GLU A 18 14.06 -0.81 3.15
CA GLU A 18 14.36 -0.85 4.59
C GLU A 18 15.42 0.21 4.99
N GLU A 19 16.46 0.38 4.19
CA GLU A 19 17.48 1.42 4.41
C GLU A 19 16.92 2.84 4.22
N LEU A 20 16.14 3.09 3.17
CA LEU A 20 15.51 4.40 2.94
C LEU A 20 14.57 4.78 4.09
N VAL A 21 13.70 3.87 4.52
CA VAL A 21 12.70 4.11 5.57
C VAL A 21 13.36 4.42 6.92
N LYS A 22 14.53 3.84 7.22
CA LYS A 22 15.30 4.18 8.43
C LYS A 22 15.71 5.66 8.46
N MET A 23 16.10 6.21 7.31
CA MET A 23 16.60 7.59 7.17
C MET A 23 15.48 8.64 7.02
N MET A 24 14.27 8.22 6.66
CA MET A 24 13.13 9.13 6.40
C MET A 24 12.32 9.43 7.67
N MET A 25 11.65 10.58 7.70
CA MET A 25 10.62 10.92 8.67
C MET A 25 9.28 10.27 8.31
N PRO A 26 8.37 10.01 9.27
CA PRO A 26 7.06 9.41 8.97
C PRO A 26 6.26 10.19 7.90
N THR A 27 6.34 11.52 7.90
CA THR A 27 5.68 12.41 6.94
C THR A 27 6.26 12.30 5.52
N ASP A 28 7.54 11.92 5.38
CA ASP A 28 8.16 11.75 4.07
C ASP A 28 7.58 10.54 3.33
N LEU A 29 7.04 9.56 4.07
CA LEU A 29 6.41 8.37 3.50
C LEU A 29 5.04 8.68 2.87
N GLU A 30 4.43 9.80 3.23
CA GLU A 30 3.10 10.23 2.77
C GLU A 30 3.16 10.91 1.39
N MET A 31 4.37 11.21 0.89
CA MET A 31 4.56 11.85 -0.40
C MET A 31 3.93 11.03 -1.54
N GLN A 32 3.24 11.74 -2.44
CA GLN A 32 2.72 11.17 -3.67
C GLN A 32 3.66 11.44 -4.85
N ASN A 33 3.78 10.47 -5.75
CA ASN A 33 4.51 10.63 -7.01
C ASN A 33 3.71 11.49 -8.02
N LYS A 34 4.17 11.54 -9.28
CA LYS A 34 3.49 12.33 -10.33
C LYS A 34 2.11 11.80 -10.68
N ASP A 35 1.88 10.51 -10.45
CA ASP A 35 0.60 9.86 -10.73
C ASP A 35 -0.34 9.92 -9.51
N GLY A 36 0.07 10.59 -8.42
CA GLY A 36 -0.72 10.67 -7.20
C GLY A 36 -0.60 9.45 -6.29
N ASN A 37 0.29 8.49 -6.57
CA ASN A 37 0.46 7.29 -5.74
C ASN A 37 1.49 7.50 -4.64
N THR A 38 1.21 6.97 -3.44
CA THR A 38 2.24 6.85 -2.38
C THR A 38 3.15 5.67 -2.65
N ALA A 39 4.31 5.62 -1.99
CA ALA A 39 5.17 4.44 -2.05
C ALA A 39 4.48 3.17 -1.54
N LEU A 40 3.56 3.27 -0.56
CA LEU A 40 2.79 2.13 -0.08
C LEU A 40 1.79 1.62 -1.12
N CYS A 41 1.17 2.49 -1.92
CA CYS A 41 0.35 2.09 -3.07
C CYS A 41 1.15 1.26 -4.08
N LEU A 42 2.39 1.67 -4.38
CA LEU A 42 3.26 0.93 -5.30
C LEU A 42 3.73 -0.40 -4.70
N ALA A 43 4.05 -0.44 -3.40
CA ALA A 43 4.35 -1.68 -2.68
C ALA A 43 3.17 -2.65 -2.71
N ALA A 44 1.95 -2.15 -2.53
CA ALA A 44 0.73 -2.95 -2.58
C ALA A 44 0.55 -3.64 -3.93
N ALA A 45 0.85 -2.94 -5.04
CA ALA A 45 0.86 -3.53 -6.37
C ALA A 45 1.98 -4.58 -6.56
N SER A 46 3.16 -4.36 -5.99
CA SER A 46 4.27 -5.32 -6.03
C SER A 46 3.95 -6.64 -5.31
N GLY A 47 3.18 -6.56 -4.21
CA GLY A 47 2.82 -7.68 -3.35
C GLY A 47 3.86 -8.08 -2.31
N VAL A 48 4.99 -7.36 -2.21
CA VAL A 48 6.04 -7.65 -1.21
C VAL A 48 5.63 -7.11 0.16
N ARG A 49 5.03 -7.96 0.99
CA ARG A 49 4.49 -7.59 2.30
C ARG A 49 5.51 -6.91 3.22
N GLU A 50 6.76 -7.37 3.20
CA GLU A 50 7.82 -6.89 4.09
C GLU A 50 8.16 -5.42 3.82
N ILE A 51 8.02 -4.96 2.58
CA ILE A 51 8.16 -3.54 2.19
C ILE A 51 7.04 -2.71 2.82
N ALA A 52 5.79 -3.17 2.70
CA ALA A 52 4.66 -2.51 3.33
C ALA A 52 4.82 -2.46 4.85
N LYS A 53 5.29 -3.57 5.45
CA LYS A 53 5.55 -3.65 6.88
C LYS A 53 6.57 -2.62 7.36
N ALA A 54 7.72 -2.51 6.69
CA ALA A 54 8.74 -1.53 7.05
C ALA A 54 8.18 -0.09 7.05
N MET A 55 7.37 0.26 6.05
CA MET A 55 6.76 1.60 5.96
C MET A 55 5.66 1.83 7.00
N VAL A 56 4.79 0.85 7.24
CA VAL A 56 3.69 0.96 8.21
C VAL A 56 4.19 0.99 9.66
N ASP A 57 5.23 0.20 9.98
CA ASP A 57 5.88 0.24 11.29
C ASP A 57 6.44 1.63 11.60
N LYS A 58 6.89 2.37 10.56
CA LYS A 58 7.37 3.76 10.68
C LYS A 58 6.24 4.80 10.71
N ASN A 59 5.17 4.59 9.92
CA ASN A 59 3.98 5.44 9.89
C ASN A 59 2.69 4.59 9.84
N PRO A 60 2.05 4.33 10.99
CA PRO A 60 0.83 3.50 11.05
C PRO A 60 -0.39 4.10 10.33
N ARG A 61 -0.37 5.40 9.99
CA ARG A 61 -1.47 6.05 9.24
C ARG A 61 -1.35 5.84 7.74
N LEU A 62 -0.20 5.39 7.25
CA LEU A 62 0.09 5.25 5.83
C LEU A 62 -0.92 4.37 5.06
N PRO A 63 -1.47 3.27 5.62
CA PRO A 63 -2.52 2.49 4.96
C PRO A 63 -3.80 3.27 4.64
N LEU A 64 -4.05 4.40 5.32
CA LEU A 64 -5.21 5.25 5.12
C LEU A 64 -5.00 6.33 4.05
N ILE A 65 -3.76 6.54 3.61
CA ILE A 65 -3.43 7.58 2.64
C ILE A 65 -3.71 7.05 1.24
N ARG A 66 -4.65 7.70 0.56
CA ARG A 66 -5.08 7.34 -0.79
C ARG A 66 -4.05 7.76 -1.83
N GLY A 67 -3.90 6.92 -2.84
CA GLY A 67 -3.11 7.17 -4.03
C GLY A 67 -3.96 7.79 -5.16
N SER A 68 -3.57 7.48 -6.39
CA SER A 68 -4.31 7.86 -7.61
C SER A 68 -5.76 7.38 -7.55
N ASN A 69 -6.68 8.17 -8.11
CA ASN A 69 -8.12 7.84 -8.20
C ASN A 69 -8.74 7.50 -6.84
N GLU A 70 -8.25 8.11 -5.76
CA GLU A 70 -8.70 7.84 -4.39
C GLU A 70 -8.50 6.38 -3.93
N ALA A 71 -7.64 5.62 -4.61
CA ALA A 71 -7.39 4.22 -4.30
C ALA A 71 -6.60 4.06 -3.00
N THR A 72 -7.11 3.23 -2.08
CA THR A 72 -6.33 2.81 -0.90
C THR A 72 -5.26 1.79 -1.30
N PRO A 73 -4.15 1.68 -0.56
CA PRO A 73 -3.19 0.58 -0.75
C PRO A 73 -3.85 -0.80 -0.70
N LEU A 74 -4.85 -0.97 0.17
CA LEU A 74 -5.60 -2.23 0.27
C LEU A 74 -6.37 -2.55 -1.01
N TYR A 75 -7.06 -1.55 -1.60
CA TYR A 75 -7.71 -1.72 -2.90
C TYR A 75 -6.71 -2.14 -3.98
N ILE A 76 -5.57 -1.47 -4.06
CA ILE A 76 -4.54 -1.78 -5.06
C ILE A 76 -4.01 -3.21 -4.91
N ALA A 77 -3.75 -3.66 -3.67
CA ALA A 77 -3.32 -5.03 -3.40
C ALA A 77 -4.39 -6.05 -3.84
N ALA A 78 -5.67 -5.76 -3.57
CA ALA A 78 -6.77 -6.65 -3.92
C ALA A 78 -7.01 -6.70 -5.44
N GLN A 79 -7.00 -5.55 -6.12
CA GLN A 79 -7.07 -5.45 -7.57
C GLN A 79 -5.91 -6.19 -8.25
N SER A 80 -4.72 -6.15 -7.64
CA SER A 80 -3.50 -6.81 -8.14
C SER A 80 -3.41 -8.30 -7.75
N GLY A 81 -4.42 -8.85 -7.07
CA GLY A 81 -4.46 -10.25 -6.64
C GLY A 81 -3.41 -10.64 -5.58
N LYS A 82 -2.89 -9.68 -4.81
CA LYS A 82 -1.80 -9.90 -3.84
C LYS A 82 -2.36 -10.35 -2.49
N GLN A 83 -2.79 -11.60 -2.39
CA GLN A 83 -3.50 -12.13 -1.21
C GLN A 83 -2.76 -11.90 0.13
N ASP A 84 -1.46 -12.19 0.19
CA ASP A 84 -0.67 -11.98 1.42
C ASP A 84 -0.58 -10.51 1.83
N MET A 85 -0.51 -9.61 0.84
CA MET A 85 -0.53 -8.17 1.07
C MET A 85 -1.90 -7.69 1.53
N VAL A 86 -2.99 -8.22 0.94
CA VAL A 86 -4.37 -7.92 1.36
C VAL A 86 -4.57 -8.31 2.83
N GLN A 87 -4.17 -9.52 3.21
CA GLN A 87 -4.28 -9.98 4.60
C GLN A 87 -3.48 -9.08 5.55
N TYR A 88 -2.26 -8.71 5.15
CA TYR A 88 -1.43 -7.81 5.95
C TYR A 88 -2.08 -6.43 6.11
N LEU A 89 -2.47 -5.79 5.01
CA LEU A 89 -3.09 -4.46 5.04
C LEU A 89 -4.41 -4.45 5.82
N LEU A 90 -5.23 -5.50 5.73
CA LEU A 90 -6.42 -5.67 6.57
C LEU A 90 -6.07 -5.77 8.06
N SER A 91 -4.95 -6.39 8.42
CA SER A 91 -4.53 -6.53 9.82
C SER A 91 -3.98 -5.25 10.45
N VAL A 92 -3.53 -4.29 9.63
CA VAL A 92 -2.91 -3.04 10.09
C VAL A 92 -3.73 -1.79 9.79
N THR A 93 -4.76 -1.90 8.97
CA THR A 93 -5.69 -0.79 8.70
C THR A 93 -6.80 -0.83 9.73
N ASP A 94 -6.83 0.16 10.63
CA ASP A 94 -7.90 0.29 11.64
C ASP A 94 -9.26 0.42 10.92
N ASP A 95 -10.23 -0.35 11.37
CA ASP A 95 -11.57 -0.45 10.77
C ASP A 95 -12.31 0.90 10.73
N ARG A 96 -11.91 1.83 11.61
CA ARG A 96 -12.49 3.17 11.74
C ARG A 96 -12.08 4.17 10.66
N GLY A 97 -11.04 3.86 9.88
CA GLY A 97 -10.53 4.73 8.82
C GLY A 97 -11.07 4.40 7.43
N LEU A 98 -11.76 3.27 7.28
CA LEU A 98 -12.36 2.82 6.04
C LEU A 98 -13.81 3.33 5.97
N THR A 99 -14.14 4.01 4.89
CA THR A 99 -15.51 4.40 4.57
C THR A 99 -16.33 3.18 4.12
N GLU A 100 -17.66 3.27 4.12
CA GLU A 100 -18.52 2.22 3.55
C GLU A 100 -18.15 1.89 2.09
N LEU A 101 -17.66 2.89 1.34
CA LEU A 101 -17.18 2.74 -0.04
C LEU A 101 -15.94 1.82 -0.09
N ASP A 102 -15.01 1.97 0.87
CA ASP A 102 -13.83 1.10 0.96
C ASP A 102 -14.22 -0.35 1.30
N GLY A 103 -15.23 -0.53 2.16
CA GLY A 103 -15.78 -1.85 2.47
C GLY A 103 -16.36 -2.56 1.24
N ILE A 104 -17.06 -1.82 0.38
CA ILE A 104 -17.61 -2.34 -0.89
C ILE A 104 -16.47 -2.67 -1.87
N ASP A 105 -15.46 -1.81 -1.98
CA ASP A 105 -14.33 -2.02 -2.89
C ASP A 105 -13.47 -3.23 -2.49
N ILE A 106 -13.27 -3.46 -1.18
CA ILE A 106 -12.61 -4.67 -0.67
C ILE A 106 -13.43 -5.92 -1.00
N LEU A 107 -14.76 -5.87 -0.84
CA LEU A 107 -15.66 -6.98 -1.16
C LEU A 107 -15.63 -7.32 -2.65
N VAL A 108 -15.76 -6.32 -3.52
CA VAL A 108 -15.70 -6.49 -4.97
C VAL A 108 -14.35 -7.08 -5.39
N ALA A 109 -13.24 -6.53 -4.91
CA ALA A 109 -11.91 -7.02 -5.27
C ALA A 109 -11.61 -8.44 -4.71
N THR A 110 -12.11 -8.77 -3.52
CA THR A 110 -11.98 -10.13 -2.95
C THR A 110 -12.80 -11.16 -3.72
N ILE A 111 -13.98 -10.78 -4.23
CA ILE A 111 -14.81 -11.64 -5.08
C ILE A 111 -14.14 -11.82 -6.46
N SER A 112 -13.64 -10.74 -7.07
CA SER A 112 -12.95 -10.81 -8.36
C SER A 112 -11.67 -11.66 -8.30
N SER A 113 -10.86 -11.52 -7.25
CA SER A 113 -9.62 -12.31 -7.10
C SER A 113 -9.87 -13.81 -6.86
N LYS A 114 -11.04 -14.21 -6.34
CA LYS A 114 -11.43 -15.62 -6.17
C LYS A 114 -12.09 -16.25 -7.39
N LEU A 115 -12.65 -15.45 -8.30
CA LEU A 115 -13.36 -15.93 -9.48
C LEU A 115 -12.46 -16.11 -10.70
N PHE A 116 -11.29 -15.47 -10.72
CA PHE A 116 -10.35 -15.50 -11.85
C PHE A 116 -8.95 -16.04 -11.48
N GLY A 117 -8.84 -16.72 -10.33
CA GLY A 117 -7.62 -17.39 -9.85
C GLY A 117 -7.57 -18.86 -10.20
#